data_AF-A0A7I7NW76-F1
#
_entry.id   AF-A0A7I7NW76-F1
#
_cell.length_a   1.000
_cell.length_b   1.000
_cell.length_c   1.000
_cell.angle_alpha   90.00
_cell.angle_beta   90.00
_cell.angle_gamma   90.00
#
_symmetry.space_group_name_H-M   'P 1'
#
loop_
_entity.id
_entity.type
_entity.pdbx_description
1 polymer ?
#
loop_
_entity_poly.entity_id
_entity_poly.type
_entity_poly.pdbx_seq_one_letter_code
_entity_poly.pdbx_strand_id
1 'polypeptide(L)'
;MTGLDHERVAQAVGTALSGPGGVGLVLKVFGGVPGVIVVPARRGFFRSQPERVQIGDWRYEVTVDGRLSAAHVVNGIVLAEEVLAAGAVGPHIARALGRLVSSYGPTIVPNIDAALEVLDAGTGPR
;
A
#
# COMPACT_ATOMS: atom_id res chain seq x y z
N MET A 1 18.61 11.56 -12.08
CA MET A 1 17.99 11.47 -10.74
C MET A 1 16.50 11.20 -10.88
N THR A 2 16.12 10.02 -11.39
CA THR A 2 14.72 9.61 -11.62
C THR A 2 14.43 8.31 -10.84
N GLY A 3 14.81 8.32 -9.57
CA GLY A 3 14.60 7.21 -8.64
C GLY A 3 13.46 7.55 -7.69
N LEU A 4 12.77 6.52 -7.21
CA LEU A 4 11.74 6.68 -6.19
C LEU A 4 12.34 7.26 -4.90
N ASP A 5 11.78 8.38 -4.44
CA ASP A 5 12.11 8.95 -3.13
C ASP A 5 11.39 8.17 -2.03
N HIS A 6 12.12 7.28 -1.37
CA HIS A 6 11.58 6.41 -0.33
C HIS A 6 11.22 7.18 0.94
N GLU A 7 11.92 8.29 1.22
CA GLU A 7 11.67 9.13 2.40
C GLU A 7 10.37 9.91 2.21
N ARG A 8 10.18 10.51 1.03
CA ARG A 8 8.93 11.18 0.65
C ARG A 8 7.73 10.21 0.75
N VAL A 9 7.88 8.99 0.24
CA VAL A 9 6.82 7.97 0.35
C VAL A 9 6.51 7.64 1.80
N ALA A 10 7.54 7.36 2.61
CA ALA A 10 7.35 6.99 4.00
C ALA A 10 6.67 8.12 4.80
N GLN A 11 7.03 9.38 4.53
CA GLN A 11 6.43 10.55 5.16
C GLN A 11 4.98 10.78 4.74
N ALA A 12 4.66 10.70 3.44
CA ALA A 12 3.30 10.87 2.94
C ALA A 12 2.37 9.78 3.50
N VAL A 13 2.85 8.53 3.52
CA VAL A 13 2.12 7.41 4.14
C VAL A 13 1.96 7.62 5.64
N GLY A 14 3.02 8.01 6.36
CA GLY A 14 2.94 8.28 7.81
C GLY A 14 1.93 9.39 8.15
N THR A 15 1.87 10.43 7.33
CA THR A 15 0.88 11.51 7.44
C THR A 15 -0.53 10.97 7.21
N ALA A 16 -0.72 10.15 6.17
CA ALA A 16 -2.01 9.53 5.87
C ALA A 16 -2.53 8.58 6.94
N LEU A 17 -1.65 7.84 7.59
CA LEU A 17 -2.00 6.96 8.69
C LEU A 17 -2.45 7.73 9.94
N SER A 18 -1.97 8.95 10.12
CA SER A 18 -2.36 9.83 11.22
C SER A 18 -3.65 10.61 10.92
N GLY A 19 -4.06 10.65 9.66
CA GLY A 19 -5.27 11.35 9.20
C GLY A 19 -6.55 10.50 9.26
N PRO A 20 -7.71 11.09 8.97
CA PRO A 20 -9.02 10.45 9.09
C PRO A 20 -9.23 9.25 8.14
N GLY A 21 -8.42 9.14 7.08
CA GLY A 21 -8.47 8.03 6.11
C GLY A 21 -7.68 6.79 6.52
N GLY A 22 -6.71 6.93 7.44
CA GLY A 22 -5.88 5.85 7.97
C GLY A 22 -5.26 4.92 6.89
N VAL A 23 -5.11 3.65 7.25
CA VAL A 23 -4.54 2.61 6.37
C VAL A 23 -5.39 2.37 5.12
N GLY A 24 -6.72 2.48 5.23
CA GLY A 24 -7.63 2.21 4.11
C GLY A 24 -7.45 3.19 2.95
N LEU A 25 -7.23 4.48 3.26
CA LEU A 25 -6.95 5.50 2.23
C LEU A 25 -5.64 5.19 1.49
N VAL A 26 -4.59 4.82 2.23
CA VAL A 26 -3.28 4.46 1.66
C VAL A 26 -3.42 3.32 0.65
N LEU A 27 -4.09 2.23 1.03
CA LEU A 27 -4.29 1.09 0.14
C LEU A 27 -5.14 1.44 -1.08
N LYS A 28 -6.19 2.24 -0.90
CA LYS A 28 -7.06 2.67 -1.99
C LYS A 28 -6.31 3.51 -3.04
N VAL A 29 -5.47 4.43 -2.59
CA VAL A 29 -4.70 5.30 -3.48
C VAL A 29 -3.65 4.49 -4.25
N PHE A 30 -2.86 3.66 -3.56
CA PHE A 30 -1.88 2.81 -4.24
C PHE A 30 -2.51 1.71 -5.09
N GLY A 31 -3.75 1.31 -4.81
CA GLY A 31 -4.54 0.41 -5.66
C GLY A 31 -4.76 0.93 -7.09
N GLY A 32 -4.62 2.25 -7.31
CA GLY A 32 -4.70 2.85 -8.64
C GLY A 32 -3.39 2.83 -9.44
N VAL A 33 -2.27 2.42 -8.84
CA VAL A 33 -0.96 2.41 -9.51
C VAL A 33 -0.86 1.20 -10.45
N PRO A 34 -0.39 1.37 -11.70
CA PRO A 34 -0.16 0.26 -12.62
C PRO A 34 0.72 -0.84 -11.99
N GLY A 35 0.33 -2.10 -12.14
CA GLY A 35 1.05 -3.23 -11.55
C GLY A 35 0.67 -3.56 -10.10
N VAL A 36 -0.19 -2.75 -9.47
CA VAL A 36 -0.85 -3.10 -8.21
C VAL A 36 -2.11 -3.91 -8.51
N ILE A 37 -2.29 -5.02 -7.81
CA ILE A 37 -3.45 -5.91 -7.96
C ILE A 37 -4.42 -5.62 -6.80
N VAL A 38 -5.63 -5.17 -7.12
CA VAL A 38 -6.69 -4.96 -6.13
C VAL A 38 -7.70 -6.09 -6.24
N VAL A 39 -7.88 -6.82 -5.13
CA VAL A 39 -8.92 -7.84 -4.96
C VAL A 39 -10.01 -7.26 -4.07
N PRO A 40 -11.20 -6.94 -4.61
CA PRO A 40 -12.26 -6.31 -3.83
C PRO A 40 -12.78 -7.23 -2.74
N ALA A 41 -13.27 -6.63 -1.65
CA ALA A 41 -13.93 -7.37 -0.58
C ALA A 41 -15.11 -8.19 -1.11
N ARG A 42 -15.20 -9.46 -0.70
CA ARG A 42 -16.34 -10.32 -1.02
C ARG A 42 -17.07 -10.68 0.26
N ARG A 43 -18.31 -10.21 0.39
CA ARG A 43 -19.22 -10.67 1.44
C ARG A 43 -19.86 -11.99 1.00
N GLY A 44 -19.31 -13.11 1.48
CA GLY A 44 -19.91 -14.43 1.32
C GLY A 44 -20.81 -14.80 2.49
N PHE A 45 -21.77 -15.70 2.26
CA PHE A 45 -22.71 -16.19 3.29
C PHE A 45 -22.03 -16.94 4.44
N PHE A 46 -20.90 -17.62 4.15
CA PHE A 46 -20.12 -18.41 5.12
C PHE A 46 -18.77 -17.78 5.52
N ARG A 47 -18.18 -16.93 4.67
CA ARG A 47 -16.91 -16.25 4.97
C ARG A 47 -16.84 -14.93 4.21
N SER A 48 -16.64 -13.84 4.92
CA SER A 48 -16.24 -12.57 4.34
C SER A 48 -14.75 -12.60 4.00
N GLN A 49 -14.40 -12.12 2.82
CA GLN A 49 -13.01 -11.85 2.44
C GLN A 49 -12.82 -10.33 2.48
N PRO A 50 -11.84 -9.83 3.28
CA PRO A 50 -11.51 -8.42 3.28
C PRO A 50 -10.97 -8.00 1.92
N GLU A 51 -10.95 -6.70 1.66
CA GLU A 51 -10.26 -6.13 0.52
C GLU A 51 -8.75 -6.38 0.64
N ARG A 52 -8.12 -6.77 -0.47
CA ARG A 52 -6.68 -7.05 -0.51
C ARG A 52 -6.03 -6.27 -1.64
N VAL A 53 -4.91 -5.64 -1.33
CA VAL A 53 -4.09 -4.90 -2.29
C VAL A 53 -2.73 -5.55 -2.36
N GLN A 54 -2.27 -5.94 -3.55
CA GLN A 54 -0.96 -6.56 -3.73
C GLN A 54 -0.05 -5.64 -4.54
N ILE A 55 1.09 -5.28 -3.94
CA ILE A 55 2.14 -4.45 -4.54
C ILE A 55 3.38 -5.32 -4.68
N GLY A 56 3.68 -5.75 -5.89
CA GLY A 56 4.73 -6.75 -6.15
C GLY A 56 4.44 -8.06 -5.41
N ASP A 57 5.39 -8.51 -4.60
CA ASP A 57 5.28 -9.76 -3.82
C ASP A 57 4.56 -9.58 -2.47
N TRP A 58 4.07 -8.38 -2.15
CA TRP A 58 3.44 -8.12 -0.85
C TRP A 58 1.96 -7.88 -0.99
N ARG A 59 1.17 -8.67 -0.25
CA ARG A 59 -0.27 -8.54 -0.13
C ARG A 59 -0.63 -7.86 1.17
N TYR A 60 -1.46 -6.84 1.06
CA TYR A 60 -1.88 -5.98 2.14
C TYR A 60 -3.37 -6.12 2.36
N GLU A 61 -3.77 -6.25 3.63
CA GLU A 61 -5.17 -6.22 4.03
C GLU A 61 -5.37 -5.46 5.33
N VAL A 62 -6.51 -4.79 5.46
CA VAL A 62 -6.88 -4.12 6.71
C VAL A 62 -7.51 -5.15 7.62
N THR A 63 -6.88 -5.33 8.78
CA THR A 63 -7.38 -6.21 9.85
C THR A 63 -8.62 -5.63 10.51
N VAL A 64 -9.36 -6.46 11.25
CA VAL A 64 -10.60 -6.05 11.94
C VAL A 64 -10.36 -4.97 13.01
N ASP A 65 -9.17 -4.91 13.57
CA ASP A 65 -8.72 -3.90 14.53
C ASP A 65 -8.08 -2.66 13.87
N GLY A 66 -8.15 -2.55 12.53
CA GLY A 66 -7.73 -1.37 11.77
C GLY A 66 -6.23 -1.29 11.50
N ARG A 67 -5.45 -2.33 11.85
CA ARG A 67 -4.03 -2.44 11.53
C ARG A 67 -3.82 -2.99 10.12
N LEU A 68 -2.61 -2.80 9.59
CA LEU A 68 -2.24 -3.34 8.30
C LEU A 68 -1.63 -4.75 8.48
N SER A 69 -2.25 -5.78 7.92
CA SER A 69 -1.59 -7.08 7.73
C SER A 69 -0.86 -7.06 6.39
N ALA A 70 0.42 -7.45 6.41
CA ALA A 70 1.28 -7.59 5.26
C ALA A 70 1.72 -9.06 5.14
N ALA A 71 1.37 -9.69 4.02
CA ALA A 71 1.73 -11.06 3.69
C ALA A 71 2.69 -11.06 2.50
N HIS A 72 3.85 -11.69 2.65
CA HIS A 72 4.77 -11.93 1.55
C HIS A 72 4.28 -13.13 0.73
N VAL A 73 3.86 -12.89 -0.50
CA VAL A 73 3.26 -13.86 -1.41
C VAL A 73 4.17 -14.07 -2.61
N VAL A 74 4.64 -15.31 -2.79
CA VAL A 74 5.42 -15.72 -3.96
C VAL A 74 4.70 -16.88 -4.63
N ASN A 75 4.39 -16.74 -5.92
CA ASN A 75 3.62 -17.75 -6.69
C ASN A 75 2.31 -18.19 -6.01
N GLY A 76 1.63 -17.26 -5.32
CA GLY A 76 0.38 -17.54 -4.60
C GLY A 76 0.54 -18.20 -3.23
N ILE A 77 1.78 -18.49 -2.79
CA ILE A 77 2.08 -19.06 -1.49
C ILE A 77 2.47 -17.94 -0.53
N VAL A 78 1.83 -17.88 0.64
CA VAL A 78 2.21 -16.97 1.73
C VAL A 78 3.45 -17.53 2.41
N LEU A 79 4.58 -16.85 2.30
CA LEU A 79 5.85 -17.23 2.91
C LEU A 79 6.02 -16.64 4.32
N ALA A 80 5.46 -15.45 4.53
CA ALA A 80 5.51 -14.73 5.80
C ALA A 80 4.27 -13.84 5.92
N GLU A 81 3.81 -13.61 7.14
CA GLU A 81 2.72 -12.68 7.45
C GLU A 81 3.09 -11.90 8.71
N GLU A 82 2.89 -10.59 8.65
CA GLU A 82 3.13 -9.70 9.78
C GLU A 82 2.03 -8.63 9.88
N VAL A 83 1.64 -8.30 11.13
CA VAL A 83 0.74 -7.19 11.41
C VAL A 83 1.57 -5.97 11.78
N LEU A 84 1.52 -4.96 10.93
CA LEU A 84 2.34 -3.75 11.05
C LEU A 84 1.68 -2.74 11.98
N ALA A 85 2.46 -2.21 12.93
CA ALA A 85 2.11 -1.00 13.66
C ALA A 85 2.14 0.21 12.71
N ALA A 86 1.37 1.26 13.01
CA ALA A 86 1.22 2.43 12.13
C ALA A 86 2.58 3.03 11.69
N GLY A 87 3.56 3.15 12.59
CA GLY A 87 4.89 3.67 12.26
C GLY A 87 5.72 2.80 11.30
N ALA A 88 5.41 1.50 11.20
CA ALA A 88 6.13 0.56 10.33
C ALA A 88 5.56 0.50 8.90
N VAL A 89 4.32 0.94 8.71
CA VAL A 89 3.61 0.85 7.42
C VAL A 89 4.28 1.70 6.33
N GLY A 90 4.64 2.94 6.63
CA GLY A 90 5.28 3.85 5.67
C GLY A 90 6.57 3.28 5.06
N PRO A 91 7.58 2.95 5.90
CA PRO A 91 8.80 2.30 5.42
C PRO A 91 8.56 0.98 4.69
N HIS A 92 7.55 0.20 5.09
CA HIS A 92 7.24 -1.07 4.44
C HIS A 92 6.69 -0.86 3.02
N ILE A 93 5.72 0.05 2.84
CA ILE A 93 5.13 0.39 1.54
C ILE A 93 6.19 1.01 0.62
N ALA A 94 7.04 1.92 1.14
CA ALA A 94 8.13 2.50 0.36
C ALA A 94 9.06 1.45 -0.24
N ARG A 95 9.44 0.42 0.54
CA ARG A 95 10.24 -0.71 0.03
C ARG A 95 9.50 -1.54 -1.02
N ALA A 96 8.20 -1.77 -0.84
CA ALA A 96 7.41 -2.51 -1.82
C ALA A 96 7.31 -1.75 -3.16
N LEU A 97 7.11 -0.43 -3.11
CA LEU A 97 7.12 0.44 -4.29
C LEU A 97 8.51 0.51 -4.94
N GLY A 98 9.60 0.52 -4.16
CA GLY A 98 10.96 0.43 -4.70
C GLY A 98 11.20 -0.85 -5.50
N ARG A 99 10.64 -1.99 -5.05
CA ARG A 99 10.65 -3.24 -5.82
C ARG A 99 9.81 -3.15 -7.08
N LEU A 100 8.64 -2.51 -7.01
CA LEU A 100 7.78 -2.28 -8.17
C LEU A 100 8.49 -1.43 -9.25
N VAL A 101 9.20 -0.38 -8.83
CA VAL A 101 10.03 0.44 -9.73
C VAL A 101 11.18 -0.37 -10.31
N SER A 102 11.77 -1.27 -9.53
CA SER A 102 12.84 -2.15 -10.02
C SER A 102 12.33 -3.15 -11.08
N SER A 103 11.08 -3.60 -10.99
CA SER A 103 10.49 -4.54 -11.96
C SER A 103 9.90 -3.86 -13.20
N TYR A 104 9.22 -2.73 -13.04
CA TYR A 104 8.57 -2.00 -14.14
C TYR A 104 9.50 -0.95 -14.80
N GLY A 105 10.60 -0.60 -14.14
CA GLY A 105 11.50 0.47 -14.57
C GLY A 105 11.02 1.87 -14.15
N PRO A 106 11.78 2.91 -14.52
CA PRO A 106 11.52 4.29 -14.09
C PRO A 106 10.22 4.90 -14.65
N THR A 107 9.59 4.26 -15.64
CA THR A 107 8.34 4.72 -16.27
C THR A 107 7.12 4.69 -15.34
N ILE A 108 7.18 3.91 -14.26
CA ILE A 108 6.11 3.84 -13.25
C ILE A 108 6.18 4.97 -12.22
N VAL A 109 7.34 5.64 -12.09
CA VAL A 109 7.59 6.67 -11.08
C VAL A 109 6.56 7.82 -11.15
N PRO A 110 6.19 8.37 -12.33
CA PRO A 110 5.15 9.41 -12.39
C PRO A 110 3.79 8.97 -11.88
N ASN A 111 3.43 7.69 -12.03
CA ASN A 111 2.17 7.17 -11.49
C ASN A 111 2.21 7.05 -9.96
N ILE A 112 3.39 6.70 -9.41
CA ILE A 112 3.60 6.66 -7.97
C ILE A 112 3.58 8.08 -7.40
N ASP A 113 4.23 9.04 -8.08
CA ASP A 113 4.21 10.45 -7.68
C ASP A 113 2.80 11.02 -7.70
N ALA A 114 2.00 10.74 -8.74
CA ALA A 114 0.60 11.13 -8.79
C ALA A 114 -0.23 10.50 -7.65
N ALA A 115 0.03 9.24 -7.30
CA ALA A 115 -0.61 8.59 -6.16
C ALA A 115 -0.22 9.28 -4.83
N LEU A 116 1.05 9.66 -4.65
CA LEU A 116 1.48 10.42 -3.47
C LEU A 116 0.78 11.78 -3.39
N GLU A 117 0.63 12.49 -4.50
CA GLU A 117 -0.10 13.76 -4.55
C GLU A 117 -1.58 13.60 -4.15
N VAL A 118 -2.24 12.54 -4.63
CA VAL A 118 -3.62 12.21 -4.23
C VAL A 118 -3.71 11.87 -2.75
N LEU A 119 -2.72 11.16 -2.21
CA LEU A 119 -2.66 10.81 -0.79
C LEU A 119 -2.50 12.05 0.10
N ASP A 120 -1.62 12.97 -0.30
CA ASP A 120 -1.42 14.26 0.36
C ASP A 120 -2.67 15.16 0.26
N ALA A 121 -3.38 15.16 -0.88
CA ALA A 121 -4.63 15.91 -1.01
C ALA A 121 -5.76 15.29 -0.17
N GLY A 122 -5.82 13.96 -0.07
CA GLY A 122 -6.83 13.23 0.68
C GLY A 122 -6.65 13.28 2.21
N THR A 123 -5.51 13.75 2.69
CA THR A 123 -5.22 13.88 4.12
C THR A 123 -5.74 15.17 4.76
N GLY A 124 -6.28 16.11 3.96
CA GLY A 124 -6.84 17.38 4.44
C GLY A 124 -5.77 18.42 4.79
N PRO A 125 -6.16 19.69 5.04
CA PRO A 125 -5.21 20.73 5.40
C PRO A 125 -4.53 20.39 6.74
N ARG A 126 -3.20 20.55 6.77
CA ARG A 126 -2.36 20.40 7.97
C ARG A 126 -2.74 21.39 9.07
#